data_AF-A0A1J9R3C2-F1
#
_entry.id   AF-A0A1J9R3C2-F1
#
_cell.length_a   1.000
_cell.length_b   1.000
_cell.length_c   1.000
_cell.angle_alpha   90.00
_cell.angle_beta   90.00
_cell.angle_gamma   90.00
#
_symmetry.space_group_name_H-M   'P 1'
#
loop_
_entity.id
_entity.type
_entity.pdbx_description
1 polymer ?
#
loop_
_entity_poly.entity_id
_entity_poly.type
_entity_poly.pdbx_seq_one_letter_code
_entity_poly.pdbx_strand_id
1 'polypeptide(L)'
;MIPRRGSPYAAANAPLAMLRRRSDTQPMGPQRAASTREAAAPVAHKPSVSKTEERETNEKLQEQWSDAICRNMNLPKGYAQVAVLIVKWAEHLDELRTAEEVEKLTEVFRDDFHYVTVTVSLDDNSSPQHQLVHEITGFLKHFDDPNNLLIIYYTGHAGFDEDTGELEFYARKTSEDIPGARYAAQCAGWNSAESLFLQGTQADTLAILDTCYASNVTKGAQDTGRAYQLLAASGPGRMTAGPGRKSFTTAMIESLKECLNENGHKPFSLWKLSSKINEKQYRRQNPCFPHDRLKKHDRQIELAPLKGKRSERDENKMALMQRTSAADLTLRFALGSKSFTREHIEKLTRELPKAYESAGLKLQRIDWVGLEERPPIDFRSTVTAFSVAHRWLQRALPNRKRSARLQEEPFRVVTDDLPPPRELPQPHGASTNVETAALNNTELDSMHAEATPPALERGTHRQDPDDSNLDAVPTPPREQAVSDKIGSVAQVTAAVIGMGLLSCVTTVLCTRAALKSFRL
;
A
#
# COMPACT_ATOMS: atom_id res chain seq x y z
N MET A 1 63.16 50.43 -10.73
CA MET A 1 62.92 51.89 -10.83
C MET A 1 61.42 52.17 -10.90
N ILE A 2 61.01 53.40 -10.57
CA ILE A 2 59.67 54.01 -10.69
C ILE A 2 59.68 54.88 -11.98
N PRO A 3 58.56 55.34 -12.64
CA PRO A 3 57.10 55.29 -12.37
C PRO A 3 56.29 54.55 -13.49
N ARG A 4 54.95 54.43 -13.56
CA ARG A 4 53.73 54.96 -12.86
C ARG A 4 53.01 56.19 -13.52
N ARG A 5 51.66 56.20 -13.43
CA ARG A 5 50.65 57.23 -13.87
C ARG A 5 50.26 57.16 -15.37
N GLY A 6 49.02 57.48 -15.77
CA GLY A 6 47.80 57.81 -15.01
C GLY A 6 46.62 58.18 -15.94
N SER A 7 45.37 57.84 -15.61
CA SER A 7 44.40 58.66 -14.83
C SER A 7 43.22 59.16 -15.74
N PRO A 8 42.12 59.77 -15.23
CA PRO A 8 40.77 59.31 -15.57
C PRO A 8 39.82 60.41 -16.09
N TYR A 9 38.53 60.11 -16.25
CA TYR A 9 37.45 61.10 -16.09
C TYR A 9 36.13 60.49 -15.58
N ALA A 10 35.39 61.23 -14.76
CA ALA A 10 34.04 60.90 -14.30
C ALA A 10 33.24 62.16 -13.91
N ALA A 11 32.00 62.28 -14.41
CA ALA A 11 30.91 63.14 -13.96
C ALA A 11 29.63 62.66 -14.71
N ALA A 12 28.41 62.52 -14.18
CA ALA A 12 27.67 63.16 -13.07
C ALA A 12 27.11 64.56 -13.39
N ASN A 13 25.80 64.64 -13.70
CA ASN A 13 24.81 65.52 -13.03
C ASN A 13 23.40 65.44 -13.67
N ALA A 14 22.37 65.67 -12.86
CA ALA A 14 21.01 66.07 -13.27
C ALA A 14 20.81 67.59 -12.99
N PRO A 15 19.69 68.24 -13.39
CA PRO A 15 18.56 68.35 -12.44
C PRO A 15 17.14 68.58 -13.05
N LEU A 16 16.20 68.81 -12.13
CA LEU A 16 14.82 69.33 -12.13
C LEU A 16 14.44 70.46 -13.15
N ALA A 17 13.16 70.88 -13.36
CA ALA A 17 11.79 70.32 -13.20
C ALA A 17 10.70 71.37 -13.59
N MET A 18 9.40 71.01 -13.51
CA MET A 18 8.17 71.88 -13.52
C MET A 18 7.75 72.53 -14.88
N LEU A 19 6.51 72.98 -15.17
CA LEU A 19 5.25 73.16 -14.38
C LEU A 19 3.93 73.21 -15.24
N ARG A 20 2.83 72.53 -14.81
CA ARG A 20 1.37 72.85 -15.03
C ARG A 20 0.79 72.94 -16.48
N ARG A 21 -0.54 72.98 -16.77
CA ARG A 21 -1.83 73.00 -15.99
C ARG A 21 -3.04 72.43 -16.82
N ARG A 22 -4.05 71.88 -16.11
CA ARG A 22 -5.57 71.96 -16.22
C ARG A 22 -6.29 72.40 -17.53
N SER A 23 -7.58 72.13 -17.82
CA SER A 23 -8.81 71.72 -17.04
C SER A 23 -9.96 71.41 -18.04
N ASP A 24 -11.14 70.79 -17.79
CA ASP A 24 -11.76 69.90 -16.76
C ASP A 24 -12.90 69.08 -17.54
N THR A 25 -14.15 68.69 -17.20
CA THR A 25 -15.16 68.88 -16.11
C THR A 25 -16.17 67.67 -16.02
N GLN A 26 -17.52 67.84 -16.15
CA GLN A 26 -18.62 66.83 -15.92
C GLN A 26 -19.98 67.33 -16.56
N PRO A 27 -21.23 66.72 -16.46
CA PRO A 27 -21.90 66.06 -15.29
C PRO A 27 -23.03 64.95 -15.50
N MET A 28 -23.58 64.40 -14.38
CA MET A 28 -24.98 63.90 -14.04
C MET A 28 -25.86 63.15 -15.09
N GLY A 29 -26.77 62.17 -14.83
CA GLY A 29 -27.57 61.61 -13.70
C GLY A 29 -28.79 60.82 -14.33
N PRO A 30 -29.84 60.26 -13.65
CA PRO A 30 -30.23 60.21 -12.22
C PRO A 30 -30.58 58.77 -11.69
N GLN A 31 -31.50 58.64 -10.71
CA GLN A 31 -31.75 57.46 -9.85
C GLN A 31 -32.98 56.57 -10.19
N ARG A 32 -33.03 55.34 -9.64
CA ARG A 32 -34.28 54.68 -9.18
C ARG A 32 -34.01 53.70 -8.01
N ALA A 33 -35.04 53.25 -7.29
CA ALA A 33 -34.91 52.65 -5.95
C ALA A 33 -35.76 51.37 -5.71
N ALA A 34 -35.57 50.80 -4.51
CA ALA A 34 -36.35 49.75 -3.82
C ALA A 34 -36.19 48.28 -4.27
N SER A 35 -35.67 47.45 -3.36
CA SER A 35 -36.44 46.36 -2.75
C SER A 35 -35.71 45.79 -1.52
N THR A 36 -36.38 45.71 -0.37
CA THR A 36 -35.83 45.10 0.85
C THR A 36 -35.98 43.58 0.77
N ARG A 37 -34.91 42.81 1.02
CA ARG A 37 -35.04 41.36 1.24
C ARG A 37 -34.22 40.92 2.43
N GLU A 38 -34.94 40.50 3.46
CA GLU A 38 -34.44 40.04 4.75
C GLU A 38 -33.67 38.73 4.59
N ALA A 39 -32.35 38.78 4.77
CA ALA A 39 -31.50 37.60 4.68
C ALA A 39 -31.56 36.82 6.00
N ALA A 40 -32.27 35.69 6.00
CA ALA A 40 -32.33 34.80 7.15
C ALA A 40 -30.91 34.37 7.58
N ALA A 41 -30.58 34.56 8.86
CA ALA A 41 -29.25 34.25 9.38
C ALA A 41 -28.93 32.75 9.18
N PRO A 42 -27.72 32.41 8.68
CA PRO A 42 -27.33 31.01 8.54
C PRO A 42 -27.27 30.35 9.92
N VAL A 43 -28.01 29.26 10.10
CA VAL A 43 -28.00 28.47 11.34
C VAL A 43 -26.58 27.96 11.56
N ALA A 44 -25.94 28.41 12.63
CA ALA A 44 -24.57 28.03 12.97
C ALA A 44 -24.49 26.52 13.25
N HIS A 45 -24.07 25.74 12.25
CA HIS A 45 -23.54 24.41 12.49
C HIS A 45 -22.33 24.54 13.42
N LYS A 46 -22.32 23.78 14.52
CA LYS A 46 -21.12 23.61 15.34
C LYS A 46 -20.00 23.08 14.43
N PRO A 47 -18.74 23.49 14.63
CA PRO A 47 -17.64 22.91 13.88
C PRO A 47 -17.63 21.40 14.09
N SER A 48 -17.74 20.65 13.01
CA SER A 48 -17.25 19.28 12.98
C SER A 48 -15.74 19.35 13.19
N VAL A 49 -15.21 18.58 14.14
CA VAL A 49 -13.78 18.31 14.22
C VAL A 49 -13.34 17.84 12.83
N SER A 50 -12.23 18.37 12.32
CA SER A 50 -11.76 17.96 11.00
C SER A 50 -11.24 16.52 11.08
N LYS A 51 -11.39 15.77 9.98
CA LYS A 51 -10.85 14.40 9.88
C LYS A 51 -9.33 14.33 10.13
N THR A 52 -8.64 15.46 10.00
CA THR A 52 -7.21 15.61 10.33
C THR A 52 -7.00 15.59 11.85
N GLU A 53 -7.74 16.40 12.61
CA GLU A 53 -7.64 16.47 14.08
C GLU A 53 -8.09 15.16 14.76
N GLU A 54 -9.13 14.49 14.25
CA GLU A 54 -9.54 13.15 14.69
C GLU A 54 -8.40 12.14 14.49
N ARG A 55 -7.72 12.22 13.34
CA ARG A 55 -6.62 11.33 12.96
C ARG A 55 -5.35 11.57 13.79
N GLU A 56 -4.92 12.81 13.94
CA GLU A 56 -3.77 13.20 14.78
C GLU A 56 -3.98 12.76 16.24
N THR A 57 -5.22 12.88 16.74
CA THR A 57 -5.60 12.39 18.07
C THR A 57 -5.47 10.87 18.17
N ASN A 58 -5.95 10.13 17.16
CA ASN A 58 -5.85 8.67 17.11
C ASN A 58 -4.40 8.18 16.99
N GLU A 59 -3.57 8.79 16.13
CA GLU A 59 -2.15 8.43 15.97
C GLU A 59 -1.39 8.67 17.29
N LYS A 60 -1.69 9.76 18.01
CA LYS A 60 -1.13 10.05 19.33
C LYS A 60 -1.60 9.08 20.42
N LEU A 61 -2.78 8.49 20.30
CA LEU A 61 -3.26 7.42 21.20
C LEU A 61 -2.64 6.06 20.85
N GLN A 62 -2.41 5.78 19.56
CA GLN A 62 -1.66 4.62 19.08
C GLN A 62 -0.21 4.63 19.57
N GLU A 63 0.50 5.77 19.47
CA GLU A 63 1.84 5.94 20.04
C GLU A 63 1.85 5.57 21.53
N GLN A 64 0.93 6.16 22.32
CA GLN A 64 0.82 5.88 23.75
C GLN A 64 0.49 4.42 24.06
N TRP A 65 -0.33 3.75 23.24
CA TRP A 65 -0.61 2.32 23.39
C TRP A 65 0.63 1.48 23.12
N SER A 66 1.32 1.69 21.99
CA SER A 66 2.59 1.03 21.64
C SER A 66 3.62 1.20 22.77
N ASP A 67 3.78 2.44 23.24
CA ASP A 67 4.75 2.80 24.26
C ASP A 67 4.43 2.18 25.64
N ALA A 68 3.14 1.93 25.93
CA ALA A 68 2.66 1.31 27.18
C ALA A 68 2.57 -0.22 27.12
N ILE A 69 2.13 -0.83 26.02
CA ILE A 69 2.07 -2.30 25.89
C ILE A 69 3.49 -2.88 25.85
N CYS A 70 4.43 -2.23 25.15
CA CYS A 70 5.83 -2.64 25.16
C CYS A 70 6.46 -2.53 26.56
N ARG A 71 6.06 -1.56 27.39
CA ARG A 71 6.50 -1.49 28.79
C ARG A 71 5.92 -2.63 29.62
N ASN A 72 4.60 -2.84 29.58
CA ASN A 72 3.90 -3.80 30.44
C ASN A 72 4.20 -5.27 30.08
N MET A 73 4.36 -5.60 28.78
CA MET A 73 4.81 -6.93 28.32
C MET A 73 6.34 -7.02 28.19
N ASN A 74 7.08 -5.95 28.51
CA ASN A 74 8.54 -5.85 28.43
C ASN A 74 9.08 -6.15 27.00
N LEU A 75 8.33 -5.78 25.96
CA LEU A 75 8.68 -6.07 24.56
C LEU A 75 9.86 -5.20 24.10
N PRO A 76 10.77 -5.74 23.26
CA PRO A 76 11.79 -4.95 22.59
C PRO A 76 11.12 -3.94 21.65
N LYS A 77 11.64 -2.71 21.61
CA LYS A 77 11.09 -1.63 20.77
C LYS A 77 11.89 -1.44 19.49
N GLY A 78 11.19 -1.32 18.37
CA GLY A 78 11.75 -1.07 17.05
C GLY A 78 12.53 -2.25 16.46
N TYR A 79 12.74 -2.18 15.15
CA TYR A 79 13.39 -3.21 14.32
C TYR A 79 14.77 -3.62 14.83
N ALA A 80 15.06 -4.93 14.77
CA ALA A 80 16.36 -5.48 15.16
C ALA A 80 17.48 -4.81 14.36
N GLN A 81 17.32 -4.83 13.04
CA GLN A 81 18.13 -4.13 12.05
C GLN A 81 17.21 -3.42 11.04
N VAL A 82 17.74 -2.35 10.44
CA VAL A 82 17.13 -1.68 9.28
C VAL A 82 18.18 -1.61 8.20
N ALA A 83 17.81 -2.01 6.99
CA ALA A 83 18.65 -1.92 5.81
C ALA A 83 17.95 -1.06 4.75
N VAL A 84 18.73 -0.29 3.99
CA VAL A 84 18.26 0.61 2.93
C VAL A 84 18.95 0.26 1.62
N LEU A 85 18.19 -0.21 0.63
CA LEU A 85 18.65 -0.34 -0.74
C LEU A 85 18.31 0.94 -1.51
N ILE A 86 19.33 1.64 -1.98
CA ILE A 86 19.23 2.90 -2.72
C ILE A 86 19.51 2.58 -4.19
N VAL A 87 18.46 2.61 -5.01
CA VAL A 87 18.52 2.37 -6.46
C VAL A 87 18.54 3.70 -7.20
N LYS A 88 19.56 3.89 -8.04
CA LYS A 88 19.65 5.00 -9.00
C LYS A 88 20.16 4.48 -10.35
N TRP A 89 20.25 5.37 -11.34
CA TRP A 89 20.98 5.09 -12.58
C TRP A 89 22.47 5.46 -12.45
N ALA A 90 23.31 4.85 -13.28
CA ALA A 90 24.72 5.20 -13.42
C ALA A 90 24.89 6.66 -13.90
N GLU A 91 26.00 7.30 -13.54
CA GLU A 91 26.20 8.75 -13.75
C GLU A 91 26.19 9.18 -15.23
N HIS A 92 26.60 8.31 -16.16
CA HIS A 92 26.52 8.56 -17.60
C HIS A 92 25.09 8.41 -18.16
N LEU A 93 24.17 7.84 -17.38
CA LEU A 93 22.77 7.61 -17.76
C LEU A 93 21.81 8.60 -17.09
N ASP A 94 22.07 8.97 -15.83
CA ASP A 94 21.24 9.84 -14.97
C ASP A 94 21.06 11.27 -15.52
N GLU A 95 20.00 11.49 -16.30
CA GLU A 95 19.58 12.79 -16.83
C GLU A 95 19.27 13.82 -15.71
N LEU A 96 18.80 13.34 -14.55
CA LEU A 96 18.34 14.18 -13.43
C LEU A 96 19.47 14.63 -12.49
N ARG A 97 20.62 13.95 -12.52
CA ARG A 97 21.78 14.19 -11.62
C ARG A 97 21.40 14.06 -10.15
N THR A 98 20.74 12.96 -9.82
CA THR A 98 20.23 12.59 -8.49
C THR A 98 21.31 12.45 -7.41
N ALA A 99 22.57 12.26 -7.81
CA ALA A 99 23.69 11.89 -6.94
C ALA A 99 23.86 12.79 -5.69
N GLU A 100 23.69 14.11 -5.79
CA GLU A 100 23.85 15.03 -4.65
C GLU A 100 22.74 14.86 -3.57
N GLU A 101 21.54 14.45 -3.97
CA GLU A 101 20.44 14.16 -3.04
C GLU A 101 20.52 12.72 -2.51
N VAL A 102 20.97 11.79 -3.34
CA VAL A 102 21.25 10.40 -2.96
C VAL A 102 22.32 10.34 -1.86
N GLU A 103 23.43 11.06 -2.01
CA GLU A 103 24.51 11.07 -1.01
C GLU A 103 23.99 11.57 0.35
N LYS A 104 23.28 12.71 0.37
CA LYS A 104 22.70 13.29 1.59
C LYS A 104 21.63 12.42 2.24
N LEU A 105 20.83 11.70 1.45
CA LEU A 105 19.88 10.73 2.00
C LEU A 105 20.61 9.51 2.60
N THR A 106 21.70 9.09 1.98
CA THR A 106 22.59 8.03 2.49
C THR A 106 23.23 8.46 3.81
N GLU A 107 23.76 9.68 3.90
CA GLU A 107 24.27 10.29 5.14
C GLU A 107 23.20 10.27 6.25
N VAL A 108 21.96 10.68 5.96
CA VAL A 108 20.87 10.64 6.97
C VAL A 108 20.63 9.21 7.46
N PHE A 109 20.44 8.24 6.57
CA PHE A 109 20.14 6.87 6.99
C PHE A 109 21.32 6.21 7.74
N ARG A 110 22.56 6.45 7.31
CA ARG A 110 23.77 5.89 7.89
C ARG A 110 24.18 6.58 9.20
N ASP A 111 24.22 7.91 9.21
CA ASP A 111 24.87 8.68 10.27
C ASP A 111 23.86 9.20 11.31
N ASP A 112 22.66 9.63 10.91
CA ASP A 112 21.61 10.07 11.86
C ASP A 112 20.71 8.92 12.35
N PHE A 113 20.47 7.89 11.52
CA PHE A 113 19.62 6.73 11.88
C PHE A 113 20.38 5.43 12.18
N HIS A 114 21.67 5.34 11.85
CA HIS A 114 22.51 4.14 12.06
C HIS A 114 22.02 2.89 11.31
N TYR A 115 21.31 3.06 10.19
CA TYR A 115 20.86 1.99 9.31
C TYR A 115 21.99 1.50 8.40
N VAL A 116 21.90 0.25 7.91
CA VAL A 116 22.80 -0.25 6.87
C VAL A 116 22.36 0.30 5.52
N THR A 117 23.24 0.99 4.79
CA THR A 117 22.93 1.56 3.47
C THR A 117 23.70 0.84 2.36
N VAL A 118 22.99 0.38 1.34
CA VAL A 118 23.55 -0.23 0.11
C VAL A 118 23.08 0.59 -1.08
N THR A 119 24.01 1.15 -1.85
CA THR A 119 23.68 1.99 -3.03
C THR A 119 24.08 1.26 -4.31
N VAL A 120 23.11 1.04 -5.19
CA VAL A 120 23.27 0.33 -6.47
C VAL A 120 22.96 1.27 -7.64
N SER A 121 23.68 1.11 -8.74
CA SER A 121 23.56 1.96 -9.93
C SER A 121 23.22 1.09 -11.14
N LEU A 122 22.02 1.26 -11.70
CA LEU A 122 21.60 0.58 -12.92
C LEU A 122 22.36 1.16 -14.12
N ASP A 123 23.03 0.30 -14.88
CA ASP A 123 23.87 0.69 -16.03
C ASP A 123 23.47 -0.02 -17.34
N ASP A 124 24.30 0.10 -18.38
CA ASP A 124 24.13 -0.53 -19.69
C ASP A 124 25.06 -1.73 -19.96
N ASN A 125 25.77 -2.23 -18.96
CA ASN A 125 26.59 -3.46 -19.06
C ASN A 125 25.73 -4.73 -19.15
N SER A 126 24.48 -4.69 -18.67
CA SER A 126 23.50 -5.79 -18.77
C SER A 126 22.07 -5.25 -18.65
N SER A 127 21.05 -6.09 -18.91
CA SER A 127 19.63 -5.66 -18.78
C SER A 127 19.34 -5.05 -17.40
N PRO A 128 18.87 -3.78 -17.30
CA PRO A 128 18.58 -3.16 -16.01
C PRO A 128 17.51 -3.89 -15.20
N GLN A 129 16.61 -4.63 -15.86
CA GLN A 129 15.67 -5.52 -15.17
C GLN A 129 16.39 -6.66 -14.43
N HIS A 130 17.38 -7.28 -15.06
CA HIS A 130 18.19 -8.32 -14.43
C HIS A 130 19.04 -7.74 -13.30
N GLN A 131 19.60 -6.54 -13.47
CA GLN A 131 20.33 -5.83 -12.41
C GLN A 131 19.43 -5.55 -11.19
N LEU A 132 18.26 -4.93 -11.41
CA LEU A 132 17.32 -4.59 -10.35
C LEU A 132 16.84 -5.83 -9.57
N VAL A 133 16.50 -6.91 -10.28
CA VAL A 133 16.09 -8.20 -9.68
C VAL A 133 17.26 -8.87 -8.95
N HIS A 134 18.48 -8.83 -9.49
CA HIS A 134 19.67 -9.38 -8.85
C HIS A 134 19.98 -8.66 -7.53
N GLU A 135 20.06 -7.34 -7.54
CA GLU A 135 20.37 -6.53 -6.36
C GLU A 135 19.30 -6.67 -5.27
N ILE A 136 18.01 -6.69 -5.62
CA ILE A 136 16.93 -6.93 -4.65
C ILE A 136 17.01 -8.35 -4.07
N THR A 137 17.29 -9.36 -4.90
CA THR A 137 17.45 -10.75 -4.43
C THR A 137 18.68 -10.88 -3.51
N GLY A 138 19.78 -10.22 -3.86
CA GLY A 138 21.00 -10.16 -3.04
C GLY A 138 20.75 -9.43 -1.71
N PHE A 139 20.02 -8.32 -1.74
CA PHE A 139 19.64 -7.55 -0.55
C PHE A 139 18.73 -8.34 0.39
N LEU A 140 17.66 -8.97 -0.15
CA LEU A 140 16.77 -9.86 0.60
C LEU A 140 17.55 -10.99 1.29
N LYS A 141 18.45 -11.67 0.56
CA LYS A 141 19.28 -12.77 1.09
C LYS A 141 20.12 -12.39 2.32
N HIS A 142 20.48 -11.12 2.50
CA HIS A 142 21.32 -10.66 3.62
C HIS A 142 20.54 -10.01 4.78
N PHE A 143 19.33 -9.50 4.54
CA PHE A 143 18.61 -8.65 5.50
C PHE A 143 17.16 -9.06 5.80
N ASP A 144 16.58 -10.01 5.08
CA ASP A 144 15.19 -10.45 5.29
C ASP A 144 15.05 -11.33 6.56
N ASP A 145 14.59 -10.71 7.64
CA ASP A 145 14.25 -11.34 8.91
C ASP A 145 12.92 -10.75 9.44
N PRO A 146 12.00 -11.53 10.06
CA PRO A 146 10.74 -11.02 10.60
C PRO A 146 10.85 -9.82 11.57
N ASN A 147 12.02 -9.59 12.19
CA ASN A 147 12.28 -8.49 13.10
C ASN A 147 12.92 -7.25 12.42
N ASN A 148 13.18 -7.29 11.11
CA ASN A 148 13.86 -6.22 10.37
C ASN A 148 12.89 -5.32 9.60
N LEU A 149 13.40 -4.15 9.21
CA LEU A 149 12.79 -3.28 8.19
C LEU A 149 13.71 -3.19 6.97
N LEU A 150 13.14 -3.49 5.80
CA LEU A 150 13.76 -3.30 4.50
C LEU A 150 13.21 -2.02 3.88
N ILE A 151 14.04 -1.00 3.75
CA ILE A 151 13.71 0.20 2.99
C ILE A 151 14.29 0.03 1.58
N ILE A 152 13.49 0.28 0.55
CA ILE A 152 13.96 0.41 -0.83
C ILE A 152 13.60 1.80 -1.35
N TYR A 153 14.61 2.58 -1.71
CA TYR A 153 14.48 3.92 -2.26
C TYR A 153 14.87 3.90 -3.74
N TYR A 154 14.04 4.47 -4.61
CA TYR A 154 14.37 4.73 -6.02
C TYR A 154 14.23 6.22 -6.35
N THR A 155 15.14 6.72 -7.18
CA THR A 155 15.04 8.03 -7.82
C THR A 155 15.51 7.98 -9.26
N GLY A 156 14.82 8.70 -10.14
CA GLY A 156 15.03 8.66 -11.59
C GLY A 156 13.73 8.92 -12.35
N HIS A 157 13.71 8.64 -13.65
CA HIS A 157 12.47 8.68 -14.42
C HIS A 157 11.64 7.41 -14.23
N ALA A 158 10.33 7.56 -14.37
CA ALA A 158 9.40 6.45 -14.48
C ALA A 158 8.17 6.85 -15.29
N GLY A 159 7.57 5.87 -15.95
CA GLY A 159 6.26 5.97 -16.60
C GLY A 159 5.36 4.86 -16.09
N PHE A 160 4.06 5.07 -16.17
CA PHE A 160 3.05 4.06 -15.86
C PHE A 160 2.24 3.76 -17.11
N ASP A 161 2.23 2.50 -17.52
CA ASP A 161 1.39 1.99 -18.59
C ASP A 161 -0.01 1.70 -18.02
N GLU A 162 -1.04 2.38 -18.56
CA GLU A 162 -2.42 2.23 -18.12
C GLU A 162 -3.10 0.96 -18.67
N ASP A 163 -2.63 0.40 -19.79
CA ASP A 163 -3.19 -0.82 -20.39
C ASP A 163 -2.75 -2.09 -19.65
N THR A 164 -1.48 -2.16 -19.24
CA THR A 164 -0.94 -3.28 -18.44
C THR A 164 -1.04 -3.04 -16.92
N GLY A 165 -1.07 -1.76 -16.51
CA GLY A 165 -1.02 -1.34 -15.12
C GLY A 165 0.35 -1.61 -14.48
N GLU A 166 1.43 -1.28 -15.21
CA GLU A 166 2.82 -1.48 -14.79
C GLU A 166 3.58 -0.16 -14.70
N LEU A 167 4.42 -0.03 -13.66
CA LEU A 167 5.35 1.07 -13.49
C LEU A 167 6.72 0.65 -14.01
N GLU A 168 7.26 1.36 -14.99
CA GLU A 168 8.62 1.16 -15.51
C GLU A 168 9.53 2.32 -15.08
N PHE A 169 10.74 1.99 -14.64
CA PHE A 169 11.84 2.92 -14.38
C PHE A 169 12.67 3.11 -15.66
N TYR A 170 13.10 4.34 -15.92
CA TYR A 170 13.89 4.70 -17.10
C TYR A 170 15.12 5.55 -16.74
N ALA A 171 16.21 5.37 -17.49
CA ALA A 171 17.41 6.20 -17.37
C ALA A 171 17.18 7.66 -17.77
N ARG A 172 16.37 7.89 -18.81
CA ARG A 172 16.19 9.17 -19.51
C ARG A 172 14.73 9.31 -19.96
N LYS A 173 14.29 10.53 -20.26
CA LYS A 173 12.95 10.76 -20.84
C LYS A 173 12.88 10.32 -22.31
N THR A 174 11.72 9.88 -22.77
CA THR A 174 11.37 10.00 -24.20
C THR A 174 11.25 11.46 -24.61
N SER A 175 11.83 11.79 -25.76
CA SER A 175 11.19 12.72 -26.68
C SER A 175 9.89 12.08 -27.21
N GLU A 176 8.75 12.74 -27.04
CA GLU A 176 7.46 12.28 -27.59
C GLU A 176 7.47 12.22 -29.13
N ASP A 177 8.41 12.94 -29.76
CA ASP A 177 8.55 13.16 -31.20
C ASP A 177 9.06 11.96 -32.04
N ILE A 178 9.36 10.79 -31.44
CA ILE A 178 9.90 9.63 -32.19
C ILE A 178 8.98 8.39 -32.09
N PRO A 179 7.95 8.29 -32.95
CA PRO A 179 7.14 7.09 -33.09
C PRO A 179 8.01 5.86 -33.41
N GLY A 180 7.90 4.82 -32.58
CA GLY A 180 8.65 3.57 -32.75
C GLY A 180 9.99 3.49 -31.99
N ALA A 181 10.43 4.56 -31.33
CA ALA A 181 11.55 4.49 -30.38
C ALA A 181 11.14 3.80 -29.07
N ARG A 182 10.89 2.48 -29.13
CA ARG A 182 10.62 1.65 -27.95
C ARG A 182 11.85 1.67 -27.01
N TYR A 183 11.59 1.83 -25.72
CA TYR A 183 12.56 1.95 -24.60
C TYR A 183 13.56 0.78 -24.39
N ALA A 184 13.63 -0.19 -25.32
CA ALA A 184 14.08 -1.57 -25.13
C ALA A 184 15.56 -1.80 -24.72
N ALA A 185 16.34 -0.74 -24.46
CA ALA A 185 17.72 -0.83 -23.98
C ALA A 185 17.88 -0.51 -22.48
N GLN A 186 17.09 0.42 -21.92
CA GLN A 186 17.34 1.02 -20.60
C GLN A 186 16.04 1.27 -19.80
N CYS A 187 15.23 0.23 -19.62
CA CYS A 187 14.09 0.21 -18.70
C CYS A 187 14.18 -0.93 -17.67
N ALA A 188 13.47 -0.77 -16.55
CA ALA A 188 13.25 -1.82 -15.55
C ALA A 188 11.82 -1.73 -14.98
N GLY A 189 11.03 -2.79 -15.12
CA GLY A 189 9.66 -2.89 -14.61
C GLY A 189 9.63 -3.09 -13.09
N TRP A 190 9.15 -2.07 -12.36
CA TRP A 190 9.00 -2.12 -10.91
C TRP A 190 8.08 -3.26 -10.47
N ASN A 191 6.98 -3.51 -11.17
CA ASN A 191 6.02 -4.56 -10.81
C ASN A 191 6.67 -5.96 -10.64
N SER A 192 7.65 -6.29 -11.49
CA SER A 192 8.39 -7.55 -11.40
C SER A 192 9.33 -7.58 -10.19
N ALA A 193 10.03 -6.47 -9.92
CA ALA A 193 10.86 -6.32 -8.72
C ALA A 193 10.04 -6.33 -7.42
N GLU A 194 8.89 -5.65 -7.41
CA GLU A 194 7.96 -5.57 -6.28
C GLU A 194 7.38 -6.94 -5.92
N SER A 195 7.24 -7.85 -6.88
CA SER A 195 6.69 -9.20 -6.65
C SER A 195 7.48 -10.00 -5.61
N LEU A 196 8.80 -9.80 -5.53
CA LEU A 196 9.68 -10.41 -4.53
C LEU A 196 9.28 -9.98 -3.11
N PHE A 197 9.14 -8.66 -2.92
CA PHE A 197 8.65 -8.07 -1.68
C PHE A 197 7.20 -8.46 -1.36
N LEU A 198 6.35 -8.66 -2.36
CA LEU A 198 4.94 -8.98 -2.17
C LEU A 198 4.69 -10.44 -1.76
N GLN A 199 5.58 -11.39 -2.12
CA GLN A 199 5.30 -12.83 -2.03
C GLN A 199 6.31 -13.65 -1.20
N GLY A 200 7.56 -13.20 -1.04
CA GLY A 200 8.60 -13.98 -0.35
C GLY A 200 9.05 -13.41 1.00
N THR A 201 9.02 -12.09 1.17
CA THR A 201 9.67 -11.38 2.28
C THR A 201 9.01 -11.62 3.64
N GLN A 202 9.83 -11.79 4.69
CA GLN A 202 9.40 -11.88 6.09
C GLN A 202 9.44 -10.54 6.82
N ALA A 203 10.47 -9.73 6.55
CA ALA A 203 10.67 -8.40 7.11
C ALA A 203 9.54 -7.43 6.76
N ASP A 204 9.35 -6.41 7.59
CA ASP A 204 8.56 -5.25 7.17
C ASP A 204 9.26 -4.55 6.00
N THR A 205 8.50 -3.95 5.08
CA THR A 205 9.05 -3.34 3.87
C THR A 205 8.53 -1.92 3.66
N LEU A 206 9.41 -0.99 3.34
CA LEU A 206 9.08 0.39 2.98
C LEU A 206 9.66 0.73 1.61
N ALA A 207 8.81 0.80 0.58
CA ALA A 207 9.19 1.39 -0.69
C ALA A 207 9.08 2.92 -0.63
N ILE A 208 10.08 3.63 -1.13
CA ILE A 208 10.10 5.09 -1.26
C ILE A 208 10.47 5.42 -2.71
N LEU A 209 9.56 6.02 -3.46
CA LEU A 209 9.74 6.22 -4.90
C LEU A 209 9.70 7.73 -5.22
N ASP A 210 10.89 8.36 -5.36
CA ASP A 210 11.00 9.73 -5.88
C ASP A 210 11.03 9.73 -7.41
N THR A 211 9.85 9.46 -7.96
CA THR A 211 9.60 9.45 -9.40
C THR A 211 8.14 9.73 -9.72
N CYS A 212 7.84 9.93 -11.00
CA CYS A 212 6.49 10.20 -11.50
C CYS A 212 5.60 8.94 -11.41
N TYR A 213 4.28 9.11 -11.30
CA TYR A 213 3.28 8.03 -11.33
C TYR A 213 3.40 6.93 -10.26
N ALA A 214 4.33 7.04 -9.30
CA ALA A 214 4.62 6.00 -8.31
C ALA A 214 3.38 5.52 -7.50
N SER A 215 2.42 6.40 -7.25
CA SER A 215 1.17 6.07 -6.53
C SER A 215 0.07 5.44 -7.40
N ASN A 216 0.29 5.25 -8.71
CA ASN A 216 -0.60 4.45 -9.56
C ASN A 216 -0.51 2.94 -9.23
N VAL A 217 0.60 2.48 -8.62
CA VAL A 217 0.84 1.08 -8.26
C VAL A 217 -0.04 0.66 -7.08
N THR A 218 -1.26 0.19 -7.39
CA THR A 218 -2.32 -0.06 -6.41
C THR A 218 -2.73 -1.53 -6.27
N LYS A 219 -2.16 -2.45 -7.07
CA LYS A 219 -2.32 -3.92 -6.89
C LYS A 219 -1.73 -4.32 -5.53
N GLY A 220 -2.36 -5.20 -4.76
CA GLY A 220 -1.87 -5.61 -3.42
C GLY A 220 -2.00 -7.12 -3.20
N ALA A 221 -1.16 -7.67 -2.33
CA ALA A 221 -0.96 -9.12 -2.21
C ALA A 221 -1.81 -9.79 -1.10
N GLN A 222 -1.48 -11.05 -0.77
CA GLN A 222 -2.10 -11.77 0.34
C GLN A 222 -1.53 -11.32 1.70
N ASP A 223 -2.11 -11.85 2.78
CA ASP A 223 -1.66 -11.51 4.13
C ASP A 223 -0.40 -12.29 4.50
N THR A 224 0.49 -11.68 5.27
CA THR A 224 1.73 -12.29 5.79
C THR A 224 2.07 -11.86 7.22
N GLY A 225 1.18 -11.16 7.95
CA GLY A 225 1.40 -10.77 9.37
C GLY A 225 2.33 -9.56 9.59
N ARG A 226 3.06 -9.15 8.55
CA ARG A 226 4.01 -8.02 8.50
C ARG A 226 3.39 -6.79 7.82
N ALA A 227 4.11 -5.67 7.80
CA ALA A 227 3.72 -4.45 7.10
C ALA A 227 4.53 -4.28 5.80
N TYR A 228 3.85 -3.92 4.69
CA TYR A 228 4.51 -3.36 3.51
C TYR A 228 3.82 -2.05 3.12
N GLN A 229 4.56 -0.94 3.19
CA GLN A 229 4.07 0.39 2.83
C GLN A 229 4.88 1.01 1.69
N LEU A 230 4.24 1.87 0.90
CA LEU A 230 4.85 2.68 -0.16
C LEU A 230 4.64 4.16 0.15
N LEU A 231 5.72 4.95 0.16
CA LEU A 231 5.68 6.41 0.17
C LEU A 231 6.03 6.92 -1.23
N ALA A 232 5.02 7.35 -1.98
CA ALA A 232 5.17 7.88 -3.33
C ALA A 232 5.41 9.40 -3.30
N ALA A 233 6.36 9.89 -4.10
CA ALA A 233 6.69 11.32 -4.19
C ALA A 233 5.68 12.19 -4.96
N SER A 234 4.67 11.59 -5.58
CA SER A 234 3.58 12.32 -6.22
C SER A 234 2.25 11.56 -6.08
N GLY A 235 1.15 12.31 -6.15
CA GLY A 235 -0.19 11.72 -6.25
C GLY A 235 -0.46 11.10 -7.64
N PRO A 236 -1.50 10.25 -7.79
CA PRO A 236 -1.73 9.50 -9.02
C PRO A 236 -1.84 10.41 -10.26
N GLY A 237 -1.22 9.99 -11.36
CA GLY A 237 -1.14 10.76 -12.59
C GLY A 237 -0.31 12.06 -12.52
N ARG A 238 0.46 12.31 -11.46
CA ARG A 238 1.29 13.53 -11.30
C ARG A 238 2.79 13.25 -11.44
N MET A 239 3.48 14.21 -12.01
CA MET A 239 4.95 14.28 -12.00
C MET A 239 5.46 14.71 -10.61
N THR A 240 6.67 14.28 -10.22
CA THR A 240 7.43 14.89 -9.11
C THR A 240 8.26 16.08 -9.61
N ALA A 241 8.82 16.88 -8.70
CA ALA A 241 9.83 17.88 -9.03
C ALA A 241 11.20 17.20 -9.07
N GLY A 242 12.00 17.48 -10.11
CA GLY A 242 13.37 16.96 -10.20
C GLY A 242 14.31 17.47 -9.08
N PRO A 243 15.54 16.92 -8.99
CA PRO A 243 16.43 17.15 -7.86
C PRO A 243 16.74 18.61 -7.52
N GLY A 244 16.97 18.87 -6.24
CA GLY A 244 17.31 20.17 -5.67
C GLY A 244 16.25 20.70 -4.70
N ARG A 245 16.35 21.98 -4.33
CA ARG A 245 15.65 22.64 -3.18
C ARG A 245 14.10 22.57 -3.14
N LYS A 246 13.44 21.87 -4.06
CA LYS A 246 11.98 21.66 -4.11
C LYS A 246 11.57 20.22 -4.47
N SER A 247 12.52 19.29 -4.58
CA SER A 247 12.28 17.86 -4.83
C SER A 247 11.46 17.23 -3.69
N PHE A 248 11.07 15.96 -3.84
CA PHE A 248 10.54 15.22 -2.69
C PHE A 248 11.68 14.83 -1.75
N THR A 249 12.82 14.38 -2.28
CA THR A 249 13.95 13.91 -1.47
C THR A 249 14.58 15.00 -0.60
N THR A 250 14.74 16.24 -1.07
CA THR A 250 15.14 17.36 -0.19
C THR A 250 14.14 17.57 0.94
N ALA A 251 12.83 17.56 0.66
CA ALA A 251 11.80 17.69 1.69
C ALA A 251 11.82 16.51 2.69
N MET A 252 12.06 15.30 2.21
CA MET A 252 12.18 14.10 3.05
C MET A 252 13.43 14.16 3.94
N ILE A 253 14.58 14.60 3.43
CA ILE A 253 15.81 14.81 4.22
C ILE A 253 15.58 15.84 5.33
N GLU A 254 14.97 16.99 5.00
CA GLU A 254 14.61 18.00 6.00
C GLU A 254 13.67 17.42 7.07
N SER A 255 12.61 16.71 6.65
CA SER A 255 11.57 16.22 7.55
C SER A 255 11.93 14.98 8.35
N LEU A 256 12.87 14.15 7.87
CA LEU A 256 13.53 13.12 8.68
C LEU A 256 14.30 13.77 9.84
N LYS A 257 15.12 14.80 9.57
CA LYS A 257 15.86 15.53 10.61
C LYS A 257 14.93 16.30 11.55
N GLU A 258 13.82 16.86 11.08
CA GLU A 258 12.78 17.46 11.94
C GLU A 258 12.14 16.42 12.86
N CYS A 259 11.79 15.23 12.35
CA CYS A 259 11.24 14.15 13.17
C CYS A 259 12.25 13.65 14.22
N LEU A 260 13.54 13.53 13.87
CA LEU A 260 14.59 13.19 14.84
C LEU A 260 14.76 14.24 15.94
N ASN A 261 14.74 15.53 15.60
CA ASN A 261 14.83 16.61 16.59
C ASN A 261 13.60 16.68 17.51
N GLU A 262 12.41 16.31 17.02
CA GLU A 262 11.17 16.27 17.83
C GLU A 262 11.04 14.99 18.69
N ASN A 263 11.48 13.83 18.19
CA ASN A 263 11.27 12.53 18.85
C ASN A 263 12.53 11.99 19.58
N GLY A 264 13.73 12.48 19.24
CA GLY A 264 15.00 11.89 19.67
C GLY A 264 15.11 10.43 19.20
N HIS A 265 15.49 9.53 20.10
CA HIS A 265 15.55 8.08 19.84
C HIS A 265 14.18 7.36 19.97
N LYS A 266 13.05 8.08 19.94
CA LYS A 266 11.72 7.45 19.87
C LYS A 266 11.32 7.20 18.41
N PRO A 267 10.56 6.14 18.13
CA PRO A 267 9.95 5.95 16.82
C PRO A 267 9.00 7.11 16.45
N PHE A 268 8.78 7.28 15.15
CA PHE A 268 7.71 8.10 14.57
C PHE A 268 7.09 7.39 13.36
N SER A 269 5.78 7.51 13.17
CA SER A 269 5.10 6.85 12.05
C SER A 269 5.46 7.44 10.69
N LEU A 270 5.35 6.63 9.65
CA LEU A 270 5.46 7.06 8.26
C LEU A 270 4.42 8.17 7.90
N TRP A 271 3.29 8.22 8.62
CA TRP A 271 2.31 9.29 8.49
C TRP A 271 2.78 10.62 9.10
N LYS A 272 3.49 10.62 10.25
CA LYS A 272 4.13 11.83 10.77
C LYS A 272 5.18 12.37 9.77
N LEU A 273 6.02 11.49 9.20
CA LEU A 273 6.98 11.89 8.18
C LEU A 273 6.29 12.49 6.94
N SER A 274 5.26 11.82 6.42
CA SER A 274 4.48 12.32 5.30
C SER A 274 3.81 13.66 5.60
N SER A 275 3.32 13.88 6.82
CA SER A 275 2.74 15.17 7.23
C SER A 275 3.79 16.28 7.18
N LYS A 276 4.97 16.05 7.78
CA LYS A 276 6.09 16.99 7.76
C LYS A 276 6.58 17.34 6.35
N ILE A 277 6.67 16.36 5.46
CA ILE A 277 6.98 16.60 4.03
C ILE A 277 5.90 17.47 3.37
N ASN A 278 4.63 17.24 3.70
CA ASN A 278 3.49 17.98 3.12
C ASN A 278 3.28 19.38 3.72
N GLU A 279 3.74 19.64 4.96
CA GLU A 279 3.74 20.97 5.59
C GLU A 279 4.55 21.98 4.75
N LYS A 280 5.66 21.53 4.14
CA LYS A 280 6.56 22.33 3.29
C LYS A 280 5.79 23.04 2.18
N GLN A 281 5.87 24.37 2.11
CA GLN A 281 5.04 25.17 1.20
C GLN A 281 5.13 24.73 -0.28
N TYR A 282 6.31 24.29 -0.72
CA TYR A 282 6.55 23.82 -2.10
C TYR A 282 6.01 22.40 -2.38
N ARG A 283 5.72 21.59 -1.35
CA ARG A 283 5.14 20.24 -1.48
C ARG A 283 3.61 20.22 -1.44
N ARG A 284 2.95 21.25 -0.93
CA ARG A 284 1.47 21.30 -0.77
C ARG A 284 0.66 21.06 -2.05
N GLN A 285 1.21 21.33 -3.23
CA GLN A 285 0.56 21.07 -4.52
C GLN A 285 0.80 19.66 -5.07
N ASN A 286 1.72 18.90 -4.46
CA ASN A 286 2.04 17.52 -4.80
C ASN A 286 2.36 16.72 -3.52
N PRO A 287 1.35 16.50 -2.65
CA PRO A 287 1.58 15.79 -1.40
C PRO A 287 1.98 14.33 -1.64
N CYS A 288 2.88 13.81 -0.81
CA CYS A 288 3.12 12.39 -0.69
C CYS A 288 2.09 11.76 0.25
N PHE A 289 1.84 10.45 0.11
CA PHE A 289 1.02 9.68 1.04
C PHE A 289 1.58 8.27 1.24
N PRO A 290 1.49 7.69 2.45
CA PRO A 290 1.71 6.27 2.67
C PRO A 290 0.56 5.42 2.10
N HIS A 291 0.91 4.36 1.38
CA HIS A 291 -0.02 3.38 0.82
C HIS A 291 0.30 1.97 1.36
N ASP A 292 -0.68 1.26 1.94
CA ASP A 292 -0.56 -0.15 2.30
C ASP A 292 -0.55 -1.04 1.04
N ARG A 293 0.44 -1.94 0.93
CA ARG A 293 0.62 -2.88 -0.19
C ARG A 293 -0.02 -4.26 0.06
N LEU A 294 -0.31 -4.63 1.32
CA LEU A 294 -0.93 -5.92 1.70
C LEU A 294 -2.43 -5.79 2.00
N LYS A 295 -2.94 -4.57 2.18
CA LYS A 295 -4.37 -4.19 2.23
C LYS A 295 -5.19 -4.83 3.35
N LYS A 296 -4.55 -5.25 4.44
CA LYS A 296 -5.18 -6.05 5.51
C LYS A 296 -4.74 -5.71 6.93
N HIS A 297 -3.72 -4.85 7.10
CA HIS A 297 -3.15 -4.54 8.40
C HIS A 297 -2.94 -3.04 8.58
N ASP A 298 -3.62 -2.44 9.55
CA ASP A 298 -3.40 -1.05 9.97
C ASP A 298 -2.04 -0.85 10.72
N ARG A 299 -1.16 -1.86 10.73
CA ARG A 299 0.17 -1.79 11.33
C ARG A 299 1.06 -0.85 10.51
N GLN A 300 1.30 0.33 11.06
CA GLN A 300 2.12 1.36 10.42
C GLN A 300 3.61 1.06 10.62
N ILE A 301 4.43 1.42 9.63
CA ILE A 301 5.88 1.41 9.78
C ILE A 301 6.30 2.65 10.58
N GLU A 302 7.11 2.44 11.61
CA GLU A 302 7.70 3.49 12.43
C GLU A 302 9.22 3.55 12.18
N LEU A 303 9.75 4.76 11.99
CA LEU A 303 11.19 4.99 11.82
C LEU A 303 11.78 5.50 13.14
N ALA A 304 12.96 5.01 13.51
CA ALA A 304 13.71 5.43 14.70
C ALA A 304 15.20 5.13 14.48
N PRO A 305 16.13 5.94 14.99
CA PRO A 305 17.54 5.57 15.00
C PRO A 305 17.75 4.22 15.67
N LEU A 306 18.50 3.32 15.03
CA LEU A 306 18.92 2.09 15.66
C LEU A 306 19.79 2.41 16.87
N LYS A 307 19.51 1.75 17.98
CA LYS A 307 20.39 1.80 19.14
C LYS A 307 21.68 1.04 18.79
N GLY A 308 22.83 1.58 19.17
CA GLY A 308 24.08 0.84 19.14
C GLY A 308 23.98 -0.46 19.96
N LYS A 309 24.87 -1.43 19.66
CA LYS A 309 24.90 -2.83 20.17
C LYS A 309 23.81 -3.15 21.20
N ARG A 310 22.73 -3.78 20.69
CA ARG A 310 21.65 -4.35 21.51
C ARG A 310 22.24 -5.31 22.53
N SER A 311 21.56 -5.52 23.66
CA SER A 311 21.98 -6.59 24.56
C SER A 311 21.59 -7.94 23.95
N GLU A 312 22.42 -8.96 24.18
CA GLU A 312 22.12 -10.36 23.80
C GLU A 312 20.74 -10.82 24.31
N ARG A 313 20.28 -10.23 25.43
CA ARG A 313 18.94 -10.43 26.00
C ARG A 313 17.83 -9.83 25.14
N ASP A 314 18.04 -8.67 24.53
CA ASP A 314 17.07 -8.04 23.61
C ASP A 314 16.98 -8.83 22.30
N GLU A 315 18.12 -9.28 21.78
CA GLU A 315 18.23 -10.10 20.56
C GLU A 315 17.55 -11.46 20.76
N ASN A 316 17.89 -12.20 21.82
CA ASN A 316 17.19 -13.43 22.21
C ASN A 316 15.68 -13.21 22.46
N LYS A 317 15.27 -12.02 22.91
CA LYS A 317 13.85 -11.70 23.10
C LYS A 317 13.12 -11.43 21.79
N MET A 318 13.76 -10.76 20.83
CA MET A 318 13.24 -10.62 19.47
C MET A 318 13.13 -11.99 18.80
N ALA A 319 14.15 -12.84 18.91
CA ALA A 319 14.12 -14.23 18.43
C ALA A 319 13.00 -15.07 19.07
N LEU A 320 12.72 -14.88 20.38
CA LEU A 320 11.62 -15.58 21.05
C LEU A 320 10.22 -15.06 20.64
N MET A 321 10.12 -13.82 20.14
CA MET A 321 8.90 -13.26 19.56
C MET A 321 8.74 -13.57 18.06
N GLN A 322 9.84 -13.90 17.37
CA GLN A 322 9.98 -14.17 15.93
C GLN A 322 9.16 -15.38 15.42
N ARG A 323 8.69 -16.24 16.32
CA ARG A 323 7.71 -17.27 15.95
C ARG A 323 6.40 -16.59 15.57
N THR A 324 5.99 -16.74 14.32
CA THR A 324 4.67 -16.32 13.83
C THR A 324 3.57 -16.74 14.81
N SER A 325 2.62 -15.84 15.06
CA SER A 325 1.50 -16.11 15.95
C SER A 325 0.70 -17.30 15.41
N ALA A 326 0.63 -18.39 16.17
CA ALA A 326 -0.02 -19.62 15.74
C ALA A 326 -1.53 -19.43 15.45
N ALA A 327 -2.13 -18.38 16.02
CA ALA A 327 -3.36 -17.75 15.58
C ALA A 327 -3.40 -16.30 16.10
N ASP A 328 -4.02 -15.39 15.35
CA ASP A 328 -4.34 -14.03 15.79
C ASP A 328 -5.80 -13.92 16.25
N LEU A 329 -6.08 -12.99 17.18
CA LEU A 329 -7.42 -12.75 17.72
C LEU A 329 -7.78 -11.26 17.75
N THR A 330 -8.56 -10.83 16.75
CA THR A 330 -9.05 -9.44 16.66
C THR A 330 -10.28 -9.22 17.54
N LEU A 331 -10.13 -8.44 18.61
CA LEU A 331 -11.24 -8.03 19.48
C LEU A 331 -11.66 -6.58 19.21
N ARG A 332 -12.97 -6.34 19.03
CA ARG A 332 -13.53 -4.99 18.82
C ARG A 332 -14.45 -4.58 19.97
N PHE A 333 -14.02 -3.58 20.75
CA PHE A 333 -14.78 -3.06 21.87
C PHE A 333 -15.68 -1.89 21.46
N ALA A 334 -16.94 -1.89 21.90
CA ALA A 334 -17.86 -0.76 21.73
C ALA A 334 -17.91 0.04 23.03
N LEU A 335 -17.29 1.21 23.04
CA LEU A 335 -17.16 2.05 24.24
C LEU A 335 -18.38 2.98 24.43
N GLY A 336 -18.82 3.13 25.67
CA GLY A 336 -19.94 4.02 26.04
C GLY A 336 -19.52 5.47 26.31
N SER A 337 -18.23 5.74 26.55
CA SER A 337 -17.68 7.09 26.70
C SER A 337 -17.15 7.62 25.38
N LYS A 338 -17.35 8.92 25.11
CA LYS A 338 -16.71 9.62 23.99
C LYS A 338 -15.21 9.86 24.22
N SER A 339 -14.83 10.12 25.47
CA SER A 339 -13.43 10.28 25.85
C SER A 339 -12.77 8.93 26.03
N PHE A 340 -11.61 8.77 25.38
CA PHE A 340 -10.66 7.71 25.64
C PHE A 340 -9.32 8.33 26.00
N THR A 341 -8.84 8.10 27.22
CA THR A 341 -7.75 8.86 27.82
C THR A 341 -6.47 8.04 27.96
N ARG A 342 -5.34 8.71 28.20
CA ARG A 342 -4.07 8.06 28.55
C ARG A 342 -4.21 7.12 29.75
N GLU A 343 -5.04 7.47 30.72
CA GLU A 343 -5.30 6.64 31.91
C GLU A 343 -6.01 5.33 31.54
N HIS A 344 -6.91 5.37 30.54
CA HIS A 344 -7.52 4.17 29.99
C HIS A 344 -6.48 3.29 29.27
N ILE A 345 -5.55 3.88 28.51
CA ILE A 345 -4.41 3.17 27.88
C ILE A 345 -3.54 2.48 28.93
N GLU A 346 -2.98 3.24 29.89
CA GLU A 346 -2.03 2.71 30.89
C GLU A 346 -2.70 1.69 31.83
N LYS A 347 -4.05 1.70 31.95
CA LYS A 347 -4.82 0.63 32.62
C LYS A 347 -5.01 -0.59 31.72
N LEU A 348 -5.51 -0.42 30.49
CA LEU A 348 -5.79 -1.54 29.57
C LEU A 348 -4.52 -2.32 29.19
N THR A 349 -3.46 -1.61 28.81
CA THR A 349 -2.16 -2.23 28.45
C THR A 349 -1.47 -2.95 29.62
N ARG A 350 -1.90 -2.70 30.86
CA ARG A 350 -1.39 -3.37 32.06
C ARG A 350 -2.25 -4.56 32.50
N GLU A 351 -3.58 -4.46 32.39
CA GLU A 351 -4.47 -5.56 32.81
C GLU A 351 -4.74 -6.58 31.70
N LEU A 352 -4.71 -6.20 30.42
CA LEU A 352 -4.92 -7.15 29.31
C LEU A 352 -3.86 -8.28 29.25
N PRO A 353 -2.54 -8.01 29.37
CA PRO A 353 -1.55 -9.08 29.40
C PRO A 353 -1.80 -10.10 30.52
N LYS A 354 -2.10 -9.60 31.72
CA LYS A 354 -2.41 -10.44 32.89
C LYS A 354 -3.67 -11.27 32.69
N ALA A 355 -4.70 -10.73 32.02
CA ALA A 355 -5.94 -11.46 31.77
C ALA A 355 -5.72 -12.69 30.87
N TYR A 356 -4.87 -12.58 29.85
CA TYR A 356 -4.48 -13.71 29.00
C TYR A 356 -3.56 -14.68 29.75
N GLU A 357 -2.57 -14.18 30.50
CA GLU A 357 -1.70 -14.99 31.36
C GLU A 357 -2.51 -15.82 32.37
N SER A 358 -3.54 -15.22 32.96
CA SER A 358 -4.49 -15.87 33.90
C SER A 358 -5.41 -16.89 33.22
N ALA A 359 -5.58 -16.79 31.89
CA ALA A 359 -6.27 -17.77 31.06
C ALA A 359 -5.32 -18.85 30.48
N GLY A 360 -4.03 -18.84 30.86
CA GLY A 360 -3.02 -19.76 30.33
C GLY A 360 -2.53 -19.43 28.91
N LEU A 361 -2.89 -18.26 28.38
CA LEU A 361 -2.56 -17.84 27.01
C LEU A 361 -1.29 -16.98 26.99
N LYS A 362 -0.22 -17.51 26.40
CA LYS A 362 1.03 -16.77 26.19
C LYS A 362 0.89 -15.78 25.02
N LEU A 363 0.53 -14.54 25.33
CA LEU A 363 0.57 -13.44 24.35
C LEU A 363 2.00 -13.12 23.88
N GLN A 364 2.12 -12.73 22.61
CA GLN A 364 3.33 -12.15 22.02
C GLN A 364 3.19 -10.63 21.80
N ARG A 365 2.04 -10.19 21.30
CA ARG A 365 1.76 -8.79 20.89
C ARG A 365 0.30 -8.43 21.25
N ILE A 366 -0.02 -7.16 21.45
CA ILE A 366 -1.40 -6.64 21.42
C ILE A 366 -1.41 -5.31 20.65
N ASP A 367 -1.88 -5.35 19.41
CA ASP A 367 -1.91 -4.19 18.53
C ASP A 367 -3.15 -3.30 18.76
N TRP A 368 -3.03 -2.01 18.46
CA TRP A 368 -4.16 -1.10 18.32
C TRP A 368 -4.46 -0.91 16.85
N VAL A 369 -5.59 -1.45 16.39
CA VAL A 369 -6.08 -1.29 15.01
C VAL A 369 -6.56 0.15 14.78
N GLY A 370 -7.56 0.61 15.54
CA GLY A 370 -8.08 1.98 15.43
C GLY A 370 -9.15 2.31 16.46
N LEU A 371 -9.45 3.60 16.61
CA LEU A 371 -10.56 4.12 17.42
C LEU A 371 -11.52 4.89 16.50
N GLU A 372 -12.59 4.22 16.10
CA GLU A 372 -13.67 4.83 15.32
C GLU A 372 -14.69 5.52 16.24
N GLU A 373 -14.84 6.85 16.17
CA GLU A 373 -16.07 7.48 16.66
C GLU A 373 -17.25 7.00 15.79
N ARG A 374 -18.19 6.27 16.39
CA ARG A 374 -19.46 5.96 15.72
C ARG A 374 -20.21 7.28 15.52
N PRO A 375 -20.58 7.66 14.28
CA PRO A 375 -21.39 8.84 14.06
C PRO A 375 -22.70 8.72 14.85
N PRO A 376 -23.19 9.81 15.47
CA PRO A 376 -24.45 9.77 16.20
C PRO A 376 -25.55 9.30 15.23
N ILE A 377 -26.31 8.29 15.64
CA ILE A 377 -27.39 7.73 14.83
C ILE A 377 -28.50 8.78 14.72
N ASP A 378 -28.42 9.65 13.72
CA ASP A 378 -29.52 10.54 13.41
C ASP A 378 -30.68 9.71 12.85
N PHE A 379 -31.67 9.54 13.70
CA PHE A 379 -32.92 8.86 13.37
C PHE A 379 -33.62 9.52 12.17
N ARG A 380 -33.45 10.83 11.95
CA ARG A 380 -34.05 11.52 10.79
C ARG A 380 -33.37 11.13 9.48
N SER A 381 -32.04 11.11 9.40
CA SER A 381 -31.32 10.63 8.21
C SER A 381 -31.64 9.17 7.92
N THR A 382 -31.70 8.33 8.95
CA THR A 382 -32.05 6.91 8.86
C THR A 382 -33.47 6.71 8.31
N VAL A 383 -34.47 7.38 8.90
CA VAL A 383 -35.87 7.36 8.41
C VAL A 383 -35.99 7.97 7.01
N THR A 384 -35.20 9.00 6.69
CA THR A 384 -35.19 9.63 5.36
C THR A 384 -34.68 8.64 4.31
N ALA A 385 -33.53 7.99 4.55
CA ALA A 385 -32.99 6.95 3.69
C ALA A 385 -34.00 5.79 3.52
N PHE A 386 -34.62 5.33 4.61
CA PHE A 386 -35.65 4.30 4.55
C PHE A 386 -36.88 4.76 3.74
N SER A 387 -37.28 6.02 3.84
CA SER A 387 -38.39 6.60 3.05
C SER A 387 -38.06 6.73 1.56
N VAL A 388 -36.78 6.92 1.21
CA VAL A 388 -36.30 6.99 -0.17
C VAL A 388 -36.20 5.58 -0.75
N ALA A 389 -35.59 4.64 -0.03
CA ALA A 389 -35.53 3.23 -0.39
C ALA A 389 -36.94 2.63 -0.56
N HIS A 390 -37.87 2.91 0.36
CA HIS A 390 -39.26 2.47 0.24
C HIS A 390 -39.97 3.12 -0.96
N ARG A 391 -39.81 4.44 -1.20
CA ARG A 391 -40.36 5.10 -2.40
C ARG A 391 -39.74 4.61 -3.72
N TRP A 392 -38.48 4.18 -3.70
CA TRP A 392 -37.83 3.53 -4.84
C TRP A 392 -38.40 2.13 -5.06
N LEU A 393 -38.48 1.30 -4.02
CA LEU A 393 -39.02 -0.06 -4.09
C LEU A 393 -40.49 -0.10 -4.57
N GLN A 394 -41.32 0.84 -4.09
CA GLN A 394 -42.71 1.03 -4.52
C GLN A 394 -42.85 1.53 -5.98
N ARG A 395 -41.76 1.97 -6.62
CA ARG A 395 -41.71 2.36 -8.04
C ARG A 395 -41.03 1.30 -8.91
N ALA A 396 -40.01 0.63 -8.38
CA ALA A 396 -39.25 -0.44 -9.04
C ALA A 396 -40.01 -1.78 -9.07
N LEU A 397 -41.04 -1.95 -8.25
CA LEU A 397 -42.02 -3.04 -8.34
C LEU A 397 -43.25 -2.57 -9.14
N PRO A 398 -43.28 -2.71 -10.49
CA PRO A 398 -44.46 -2.39 -11.27
C PRO A 398 -45.65 -3.25 -10.84
N ASN A 399 -46.87 -2.73 -11.05
CA ASN A 399 -48.12 -3.32 -10.56
C ASN A 399 -48.37 -4.75 -11.10
N ARG A 400 -47.86 -5.76 -10.39
CA ARG A 400 -48.02 -7.20 -10.67
C ARG A 400 -49.49 -7.66 -10.73
N LYS A 401 -50.41 -6.82 -10.24
CA LYS A 401 -51.87 -6.99 -10.32
C LYS A 401 -52.48 -6.63 -11.68
N ARG A 402 -51.75 -5.99 -12.62
CA ARG A 402 -52.31 -5.60 -13.94
C ARG A 402 -52.24 -6.71 -14.99
N SER A 403 -51.37 -7.71 -14.82
CA SER A 403 -51.29 -8.90 -15.68
C SER A 403 -52.38 -9.94 -15.38
N ALA A 404 -52.97 -9.91 -14.19
CA ALA A 404 -54.01 -10.85 -13.75
C ALA A 404 -55.44 -10.46 -14.21
N ARG A 405 -55.57 -9.78 -15.36
CA ARG A 405 -56.86 -9.30 -15.87
C ARG A 405 -57.00 -9.39 -17.40
N LEU A 406 -56.22 -10.28 -18.02
CA LEU A 406 -56.24 -10.61 -19.45
C LEU A 406 -56.26 -12.14 -19.69
N GLN A 407 -56.73 -12.93 -18.72
CA GLN A 407 -56.91 -14.38 -18.83
C GLN A 407 -58.22 -14.84 -18.15
N GLU A 408 -59.32 -14.15 -18.45
CA GLU A 408 -60.69 -14.62 -18.19
C GLU A 408 -61.56 -14.35 -19.43
N GLU A 409 -61.37 -15.17 -20.46
CA GLU A 409 -62.31 -15.33 -21.59
C GLU A 409 -62.76 -16.80 -21.58
N PRO A 410 -64.08 -17.10 -21.58
CA PRO A 410 -64.58 -18.43 -21.31
C PRO A 410 -64.47 -19.37 -22.52
N PHE A 411 -63.97 -20.59 -22.28
CA PHE A 411 -64.03 -21.68 -23.24
C PHE A 411 -65.47 -21.97 -23.69
N ARG A 412 -65.73 -21.87 -24.99
CA ARG A 412 -66.88 -22.54 -25.62
C ARG A 412 -66.47 -23.93 -26.07
N VAL A 413 -67.19 -24.94 -25.60
CA VAL A 413 -67.09 -26.31 -26.12
C VAL A 413 -67.85 -26.40 -27.45
N VAL A 414 -67.19 -26.96 -28.46
CA VAL A 414 -67.81 -27.58 -29.63
C VAL A 414 -67.14 -28.95 -29.79
N THR A 415 -67.94 -29.96 -30.12
CA THR A 415 -67.59 -31.39 -30.05
C THR A 415 -67.05 -31.94 -31.37
N ASP A 416 -66.23 -32.99 -31.24
CA ASP A 416 -66.06 -34.16 -32.12
C ASP A 416 -65.97 -33.96 -33.64
N ASP A 417 -64.85 -34.42 -34.24
CA ASP A 417 -64.88 -35.77 -34.84
C ASP A 417 -63.46 -36.40 -35.02
N LEU A 418 -63.44 -37.71 -35.29
CA LEU A 418 -62.28 -38.65 -35.33
C LEU A 418 -61.86 -39.02 -36.79
N PRO A 419 -60.97 -40.00 -37.07
CA PRO A 419 -59.60 -40.36 -36.60
C PRO A 419 -58.64 -40.43 -37.85
N PRO A 420 -57.75 -41.43 -38.14
CA PRO A 420 -56.89 -42.35 -37.37
C PRO A 420 -55.36 -42.26 -37.73
N PRO A 421 -54.45 -43.03 -37.08
CA PRO A 421 -52.99 -42.90 -37.24
C PRO A 421 -52.30 -44.01 -38.09
N ARG A 422 -51.04 -43.77 -38.46
CA ARG A 422 -49.96 -44.72 -38.91
C ARG A 422 -48.62 -43.96 -38.96
N GLU A 423 -47.41 -44.52 -38.97
CA GLU A 423 -46.71 -45.69 -38.41
C GLU A 423 -45.22 -45.51 -38.83
N LEU A 424 -44.29 -46.35 -38.37
CA LEU A 424 -42.83 -46.22 -38.59
C LEU A 424 -42.37 -46.60 -40.03
N PRO A 425 -41.14 -46.21 -40.45
CA PRO A 425 -40.07 -47.24 -40.46
C PRO A 425 -38.64 -46.76 -40.07
N GLN A 426 -37.69 -47.70 -40.14
CA GLN A 426 -36.31 -47.74 -39.62
C GLN A 426 -35.22 -47.45 -40.71
N PRO A 427 -33.89 -47.46 -40.40
CA PRO A 427 -32.87 -46.72 -41.17
C PRO A 427 -31.93 -47.55 -42.09
N HIS A 428 -31.12 -46.82 -42.85
CA HIS A 428 -29.87 -47.24 -43.53
C HIS A 428 -28.80 -46.13 -43.29
N GLY A 429 -27.49 -46.30 -43.52
CA GLY A 429 -26.66 -47.41 -43.98
C GLY A 429 -25.18 -46.96 -43.99
N ALA A 430 -24.20 -47.87 -43.95
CA ALA A 430 -22.80 -47.55 -43.71
C ALA A 430 -21.92 -47.49 -44.98
N SER A 431 -20.75 -46.84 -44.89
CA SER A 431 -19.54 -47.31 -45.59
C SER A 431 -18.24 -46.84 -44.91
N THR A 432 -17.14 -47.48 -45.28
CA THR A 432 -15.82 -47.50 -44.63
C THR A 432 -14.84 -46.45 -45.14
N ASN A 433 -13.76 -46.18 -44.38
CA ASN A 433 -12.41 -46.64 -44.76
C ASN A 433 -11.41 -46.53 -43.59
N VAL A 434 -10.30 -47.25 -43.73
CA VAL A 434 -9.25 -47.48 -42.71
C VAL A 434 -7.89 -47.35 -43.39
N GLU A 435 -6.91 -46.71 -42.74
CA GLU A 435 -5.49 -47.05 -42.95
C GLU A 435 -4.65 -46.73 -41.71
N THR A 436 -3.47 -47.36 -41.59
CA THR A 436 -2.72 -47.49 -40.33
C THR A 436 -1.20 -47.48 -40.54
N ALA A 437 -0.49 -46.61 -39.80
CA ALA A 437 0.92 -46.77 -39.43
C ALA A 437 1.13 -46.01 -38.09
N ALA A 438 1.74 -46.52 -37.01
CA ALA A 438 2.68 -47.62 -36.74
C ALA A 438 4.17 -47.31 -36.98
N LEU A 439 4.89 -47.21 -35.85
CA LEU A 439 6.34 -47.43 -35.64
C LEU A 439 7.37 -46.54 -36.38
N ASN A 440 8.22 -45.85 -35.60
CA ASN A 440 9.55 -46.39 -35.30
C ASN A 440 10.27 -45.62 -34.17
N ASN A 441 10.98 -46.38 -33.32
CA ASN A 441 11.99 -45.91 -32.37
C ASN A 441 13.27 -46.71 -32.63
N THR A 442 14.37 -46.09 -33.05
CA THR A 442 15.74 -46.63 -32.86
C THR A 442 16.84 -45.59 -33.08
N GLU A 443 17.73 -45.52 -32.10
CA GLU A 443 19.21 -45.42 -32.14
C GLU A 443 19.96 -44.91 -33.40
N LEU A 444 20.84 -43.91 -33.18
CA LEU A 444 22.33 -43.94 -33.32
C LEU A 444 22.79 -42.45 -33.32
N ASP A 445 23.57 -41.90 -32.38
CA ASP A 445 24.80 -42.29 -31.65
C ASP A 445 26.11 -41.78 -32.30
N SER A 446 27.08 -41.37 -31.46
CA SER A 446 28.34 -40.64 -31.79
C SER A 446 28.14 -39.20 -32.36
N MET A 447 28.97 -38.19 -32.08
CA MET A 447 30.44 -38.18 -31.89
C MET A 447 30.96 -37.24 -30.77
N HIS A 448 32.27 -37.39 -30.48
CA HIS A 448 33.04 -36.78 -29.40
C HIS A 448 33.47 -35.31 -29.56
N ALA A 449 33.56 -34.59 -28.44
CA ALA A 449 34.67 -33.72 -27.99
C ALA A 449 34.33 -33.25 -26.56
N GLU A 450 34.96 -33.68 -25.47
CA GLU A 450 36.39 -33.69 -25.10
C GLU A 450 37.03 -32.28 -25.04
N ALA A 451 37.10 -31.73 -23.81
CA ALA A 451 37.82 -30.51 -23.48
C ALA A 451 38.35 -30.59 -22.03
N THR A 452 39.63 -30.91 -21.88
CA THR A 452 40.29 -31.18 -20.59
C THR A 452 40.77 -29.90 -19.90
N PRO A 453 40.45 -29.66 -18.60
CA PRO A 453 41.12 -28.64 -17.80
C PRO A 453 42.47 -29.15 -17.27
N PRO A 454 43.57 -28.38 -17.34
CA PRO A 454 44.87 -28.81 -16.82
C PRO A 454 44.92 -28.71 -15.28
N ALA A 455 45.47 -29.74 -14.64
CA ALA A 455 45.85 -29.72 -13.23
C ALA A 455 47.36 -29.51 -13.09
N LEU A 456 47.80 -28.79 -12.05
CA LEU A 456 49.23 -28.61 -11.75
C LEU A 456 49.48 -28.57 -10.22
N GLU A 457 50.13 -29.63 -9.75
CA GLU A 457 50.97 -29.82 -8.54
C GLU A 457 50.58 -29.09 -7.21
N ARG A 458 50.11 -29.82 -6.18
CA ARG A 458 50.86 -30.66 -5.20
C ARG A 458 51.73 -29.87 -4.19
N GLY A 459 51.34 -29.93 -2.91
CA GLY A 459 52.01 -29.25 -1.78
C GLY A 459 51.81 -29.89 -0.39
N THR A 460 51.77 -31.23 -0.32
CA THR A 460 52.17 -32.10 0.82
C THR A 460 51.91 -31.71 2.30
N HIS A 461 51.09 -32.56 2.97
CA HIS A 461 51.45 -33.35 4.17
C HIS A 461 51.33 -32.77 5.60
N ARG A 462 50.25 -33.17 6.31
CA ARG A 462 50.18 -33.77 7.68
C ARG A 462 48.71 -34.11 8.01
N GLN A 463 48.33 -35.38 8.15
CA GLN A 463 48.40 -36.24 9.35
C GLN A 463 47.28 -36.01 10.38
N ASP A 464 46.24 -36.84 10.22
CA ASP A 464 45.30 -37.41 11.20
C ASP A 464 46.01 -38.00 12.47
N PRO A 465 45.32 -38.37 13.57
CA PRO A 465 43.94 -38.90 13.57
C PRO A 465 43.01 -38.59 14.76
N ASP A 466 41.80 -39.16 14.64
CA ASP A 466 40.78 -39.45 15.67
C ASP A 466 40.11 -38.21 16.34
N ASP A 467 38.82 -38.24 16.70
CA ASP A 467 38.04 -39.39 17.18
C ASP A 467 36.60 -39.44 16.63
N SER A 468 35.93 -40.56 16.88
CA SER A 468 34.64 -40.96 16.32
C SER A 468 33.44 -40.60 17.21
N ASN A 469 32.41 -39.97 16.64
CA ASN A 469 31.05 -40.05 17.18
C ASN A 469 29.98 -39.70 16.13
N LEU A 470 29.06 -40.63 15.85
CA LEU A 470 27.92 -40.43 14.93
C LEU A 470 26.65 -41.02 15.55
N ASP A 471 25.97 -40.21 16.36
CA ASP A 471 24.64 -40.54 16.89
C ASP A 471 23.56 -40.48 15.79
N ALA A 472 22.53 -41.31 15.95
CA ALA A 472 21.56 -41.56 14.89
C ALA A 472 20.52 -40.43 14.74
N VAL A 473 20.33 -39.96 13.50
CA VAL A 473 19.24 -39.04 13.13
C VAL A 473 17.94 -39.81 12.88
N PRO A 474 16.83 -39.51 13.58
CA PRO A 474 15.54 -40.15 13.34
C PRO A 474 14.84 -39.54 12.11
N THR A 475 14.31 -40.40 11.22
CA THR A 475 13.50 -39.98 10.07
C THR A 475 12.11 -39.46 10.49
N PRO A 476 11.59 -38.39 9.84
CA PRO A 476 10.23 -37.91 10.09
C PRO A 476 9.18 -38.86 9.46
N PRO A 477 7.94 -38.87 9.99
CA PRO A 477 6.88 -39.72 9.47
C PRO A 477 6.33 -39.23 8.12
N ARG A 478 5.80 -40.20 7.36
CA ARG A 478 5.27 -40.10 6.00
C ARG A 478 3.89 -39.44 5.99
N GLU A 479 3.74 -38.30 5.35
CA GLU A 479 2.43 -37.63 5.18
C GLU A 479 1.45 -38.49 4.37
N GLN A 480 0.15 -38.35 4.69
CA GLN A 480 -0.94 -38.98 3.96
C GLN A 480 -1.64 -37.95 3.08
N ALA A 481 -1.84 -38.27 1.80
CA ALA A 481 -2.63 -37.44 0.89
C ALA A 481 -4.12 -37.44 1.31
N VAL A 482 -4.71 -36.25 1.39
CA VAL A 482 -6.16 -36.05 1.58
C VAL A 482 -6.70 -35.31 0.35
N SER A 483 -7.81 -35.83 -0.19
CA SER A 483 -8.34 -35.48 -1.52
C SER A 483 -9.05 -34.12 -1.58
N ASP A 484 -9.01 -33.48 -2.76
CA ASP A 484 -9.69 -32.24 -3.09
C ASP A 484 -11.21 -32.26 -2.84
N LYS A 485 -11.72 -31.10 -2.38
CA LYS A 485 -13.11 -30.67 -2.63
C LYS A 485 -13.16 -29.16 -2.87
N ILE A 486 -12.92 -28.75 -4.12
CA ILE A 486 -13.12 -27.36 -4.57
C ILE A 486 -14.64 -27.07 -4.62
N GLY A 487 -15.12 -26.30 -3.65
CA GLY A 487 -16.49 -25.76 -3.66
C GLY A 487 -16.61 -24.58 -4.62
N SER A 488 -17.66 -24.55 -5.45
CA SER A 488 -17.84 -23.47 -6.43
C SER A 488 -18.13 -22.12 -5.76
N VAL A 489 -17.46 -21.06 -6.23
CA VAL A 489 -17.59 -19.66 -5.76
C VAL A 489 -19.06 -19.21 -5.69
N ALA A 490 -19.91 -19.71 -6.60
CA ALA A 490 -21.35 -19.42 -6.60
C ALA A 490 -22.06 -19.77 -5.28
N GLN A 491 -21.64 -20.83 -4.59
CA GLN A 491 -22.25 -21.25 -3.32
C GLN A 491 -21.90 -20.28 -2.18
N VAL A 492 -20.68 -19.76 -2.14
CA VAL A 492 -20.24 -18.77 -1.15
C VAL A 492 -20.99 -17.44 -1.36
N THR A 493 -21.11 -16.97 -2.61
CA THR A 493 -21.86 -15.75 -2.94
C THR A 493 -23.35 -15.87 -2.56
N ALA A 494 -23.97 -17.03 -2.79
CA ALA A 494 -25.34 -17.30 -2.38
C ALA A 494 -25.51 -17.27 -0.85
N ALA A 495 -24.56 -17.83 -0.09
CA ALA A 495 -24.60 -17.82 1.37
C ALA A 495 -24.49 -16.41 1.96
N VAL A 496 -23.60 -15.56 1.42
CA VAL A 496 -23.43 -14.16 1.87
C VAL A 496 -24.69 -13.33 1.60
N ILE A 497 -25.29 -13.45 0.41
CA ILE A 497 -26.56 -12.77 0.07
C ILE A 497 -27.71 -13.28 0.96
N GLY A 498 -27.77 -14.60 1.21
CA GLY A 498 -28.75 -15.22 2.10
C GLY A 498 -28.68 -14.68 3.53
N MET A 499 -27.48 -14.58 4.12
CA MET A 499 -27.29 -14.03 5.47
C MET A 499 -27.65 -12.54 5.55
N GLY A 500 -27.33 -11.75 4.53
CA GLY A 500 -27.74 -10.34 4.44
C GLY A 500 -29.26 -10.18 4.47
N LEU A 501 -29.99 -10.97 3.69
CA LEU A 501 -31.46 -10.98 3.69
C LEU A 501 -32.04 -11.47 5.02
N LEU A 502 -31.45 -12.49 5.64
CA LEU A 502 -31.90 -13.02 6.93
C LEU A 502 -31.78 -11.97 8.05
N SER A 503 -30.68 -11.19 8.05
CA SER A 503 -30.46 -10.08 8.99
C SER A 503 -31.49 -8.96 8.83
N CYS A 504 -31.85 -8.60 7.60
CA CYS A 504 -32.94 -7.65 7.35
C CYS A 504 -34.30 -8.18 7.84
N VAL A 505 -34.61 -9.46 7.60
CA VAL A 505 -35.87 -10.08 8.02
C VAL A 505 -35.98 -10.17 9.54
N THR A 506 -34.93 -10.58 10.26
CA THR A 506 -34.94 -10.59 11.74
C THR A 506 -35.08 -9.18 12.31
N THR A 507 -34.39 -8.19 11.74
CA THR A 507 -34.54 -6.78 12.16
C THR A 507 -35.97 -6.27 11.99
N VAL A 508 -36.66 -6.61 10.89
CA VAL A 508 -38.07 -6.29 10.65
C VAL A 508 -39.01 -7.04 11.60
N LEU A 509 -38.73 -8.31 11.93
CA LEU A 509 -39.53 -9.08 12.87
C LEU A 509 -39.39 -8.57 14.31
N CYS A 510 -38.16 -8.25 14.77
CA CYS A 510 -37.91 -7.69 16.09
C CYS A 510 -38.58 -6.32 16.28
N THR A 511 -38.47 -5.41 15.30
CA THR A 511 -39.16 -4.11 15.35
C THR A 511 -40.69 -4.26 15.31
N ARG A 512 -41.22 -5.21 14.52
CA ARG A 512 -42.67 -5.49 14.46
C ARG A 512 -43.20 -6.20 15.71
N ALA A 513 -42.37 -6.93 16.45
CA ALA A 513 -42.68 -7.46 17.77
C ALA A 513 -42.72 -6.34 18.82
N ALA A 514 -41.68 -5.50 18.89
CA ALA A 514 -41.62 -4.35 19.80
C ALA A 514 -42.81 -3.38 19.60
N LEU A 515 -43.21 -3.14 18.35
CA LEU A 515 -44.39 -2.31 18.02
C LEU A 515 -45.73 -2.97 18.39
N LYS A 516 -45.80 -4.28 18.63
CA LYS A 516 -46.98 -4.93 19.23
C LYS A 516 -46.98 -4.79 20.75
N SER A 517 -45.82 -4.90 21.40
CA SER A 517 -45.68 -4.72 22.86
C SER A 517 -46.00 -3.29 23.35
N PHE A 518 -46.08 -2.31 22.44
CA PHE A 518 -46.48 -0.92 22.72
C PHE A 518 -47.98 -0.62 22.43
N ARG A 519 -48.83 -1.66 22.35
CA ARG A 519 -50.29 -1.53 22.09
C ARG A 519 -51.16 -2.43 22.99
N LEU A 520 -50.71 -2.66 24.22
CA LEU A 520 -51.48 -3.20 25.35
C LEU A 520 -51.24 -2.29 26.55
#